data_AF-A0A6A5UUQ0-F1
#
_entry.id   AF-A0A6A5UUQ0-F1
#
_cell.length_a   1.000
_cell.length_b   1.000
_cell.length_c   1.000
_cell.angle_alpha   90.00
_cell.angle_beta   90.00
_cell.angle_gamma   90.00
#
_symmetry.space_group_name_H-M   'P 1'
#
loop_
_entity.id
_entity.type
_entity.pdbx_description
1 polymer ?
#
loop_
_entity_poly.entity_id
_entity_poly.type
_entity_poly.pdbx_seq_one_letter_code
_entity_poly.pdbx_strand_id
1 'polypeptide(L)'
;MLLRQAHFTTITVVCIPIIFAIFVFVSYFHDGTLNVIPSHLSLRPSHDEKPASQNDPSHSTSAPSTNATPAEKPHTNIENEEEPPQNVNSPAAPSTPSTIDQKVFPQNDWLPARPIDPSCAHLPDLSKVLLIIKTGASETYDRLPTQFMTMARCLPDFLVFSDMEESIMGYRVYDILGDTLKEVKDGNSDFNLWRRQQECLVDQKSCQKWSNVGTEAWNLDKYKNVRQSDVTYTMRPHYDWYIHIDADTYIHWPNMIDMLKPFDPKKDYFFGSFEPSQYGDFNHGGSGYILSQSAMQKFHANSSVEHFDHEARNICCGDMLMTIAVRENIGLANTNMFPTINGRKPFTLPFGPRQWCQPIATLHKLNSEEVGSIWQYEQERFVNATDGKPAPLLIKDLYYKYFAPRLTDKLEDWDNMYDDYLNNVWYYIDYDDKSKDWEHFHDQKYVWHRRKPKDHKHDEEKNAHKSFENCKKACDVVDECLQFRWQDDACAMSKNFRLGNPMEHKDGKERWTSGWAVKKIEKWIADQGECQVKFPEA
;
A
#
# COMPACT_ATOMS: atom_id res chain seq x y z
N MET A 1 -6.00 53.78 51.34
CA MET A 1 -7.34 54.09 50.79
C MET A 1 -8.03 52.77 50.46
N LEU A 2 -9.38 52.72 50.47
CA LEU A 2 -10.17 51.49 50.49
C LEU A 2 -9.92 50.57 49.27
N LEU A 3 -9.84 49.23 49.34
CA LEU A 3 -10.76 48.18 49.85
C LEU A 3 -12.03 47.98 48.99
N ARG A 4 -12.09 46.90 48.18
CA ARG A 4 -13.02 45.75 48.36
C ARG A 4 -13.00 44.70 47.22
N GLN A 5 -13.05 43.43 47.62
CA GLN A 5 -13.57 42.31 46.82
C GLN A 5 -15.11 42.29 46.84
N ALA A 6 -15.74 41.58 45.90
CA ALA A 6 -17.06 40.98 46.10
C ALA A 6 -17.27 39.73 45.22
N HIS A 7 -17.61 38.60 45.85
CA HIS A 7 -18.29 37.45 45.21
C HIS A 7 -19.81 37.68 45.19
N PHE A 8 -20.55 37.02 44.29
CA PHE A 8 -21.90 36.42 44.50
C PHE A 8 -22.23 35.62 43.21
N THR A 9 -22.28 34.28 43.17
CA THR A 9 -23.28 33.29 43.66
C THR A 9 -24.55 33.14 42.80
N THR A 10 -24.74 31.89 42.40
CA THR A 10 -25.83 31.15 41.71
C THR A 10 -27.28 31.46 42.15
N ILE A 11 -28.27 31.39 41.23
CA ILE A 11 -29.43 30.45 41.26
C ILE A 11 -30.49 30.68 40.14
N THR A 12 -30.81 29.55 39.50
CA THR A 12 -31.92 29.07 38.65
C THR A 12 -33.37 29.55 38.91
N VAL A 13 -34.20 29.68 37.86
CA VAL A 13 -35.62 29.22 37.71
C VAL A 13 -35.94 29.08 36.19
N VAL A 14 -35.96 27.88 35.58
CA VAL A 14 -37.10 26.94 35.32
C VAL A 14 -38.15 27.39 34.28
N CYS A 15 -38.29 26.62 33.18
CA CYS A 15 -39.57 26.01 32.74
C CYS A 15 -39.39 24.97 31.59
N ILE A 16 -39.92 23.76 31.82
CA ILE A 16 -40.04 22.52 31.00
C ILE A 16 -41.56 22.34 30.73
N PRO A 17 -42.14 21.74 29.63
CA PRO A 17 -42.12 20.30 29.26
C PRO A 17 -42.30 20.01 27.72
N ILE A 18 -42.64 18.84 27.14
CA ILE A 18 -42.99 17.44 27.54
C ILE A 18 -42.23 16.49 26.54
N ILE A 19 -41.31 15.61 26.95
CA ILE A 19 -41.44 14.14 27.18
C ILE A 19 -42.15 13.31 26.08
N PHE A 20 -41.50 12.22 25.63
CA PHE A 20 -41.97 10.84 25.31
C PHE A 20 -41.00 10.24 24.25
N ALA A 21 -40.09 9.31 24.60
CA ALA A 21 -40.30 7.85 24.68
C ALA A 21 -40.07 7.14 23.30
N ILE A 22 -39.50 5.94 23.18
CA ILE A 22 -39.01 4.95 24.16
C ILE A 22 -37.92 4.07 23.48
N PHE A 23 -36.86 3.71 24.22
CA PHE A 23 -36.03 2.52 23.92
C PHE A 23 -36.75 1.30 24.48
N VAL A 24 -36.92 0.19 23.75
CA VAL A 24 -37.04 -1.18 24.31
C VAL A 24 -37.19 -2.30 23.25
N PHE A 25 -36.66 -3.49 23.58
CA PHE A 25 -36.80 -4.84 23.01
C PHE A 25 -36.14 -5.25 21.67
N VAL A 26 -34.99 -5.91 21.83
CA VAL A 26 -34.61 -7.12 21.08
C VAL A 26 -35.38 -8.32 21.64
N SER A 27 -36.10 -9.08 20.80
CA SER A 27 -36.29 -10.56 20.85
C SER A 27 -37.37 -11.03 19.87
N TYR A 28 -37.30 -12.31 19.49
CA TYR A 28 -38.22 -13.05 18.59
C TYR A 28 -38.13 -12.74 17.09
N PHE A 29 -37.31 -13.53 16.39
CA PHE A 29 -37.87 -14.54 15.47
C PHE A 29 -37.06 -15.85 15.59
N HIS A 30 -37.77 -16.97 15.70
CA HIS A 30 -37.25 -18.33 15.60
C HIS A 30 -38.23 -19.14 14.73
N ASP A 31 -37.76 -20.27 14.19
CA ASP A 31 -38.43 -21.18 13.25
C ASP A 31 -38.65 -20.69 11.81
N GLY A 32 -38.21 -21.51 10.84
CA GLY A 32 -38.39 -21.22 9.42
C GLY A 32 -37.53 -21.99 8.41
N THR A 33 -37.35 -23.31 8.58
CA THR A 33 -36.91 -24.27 7.53
C THR A 33 -35.57 -24.02 6.79
N LEU A 34 -34.58 -24.87 7.11
CA LEU A 34 -33.49 -25.23 6.20
C LEU A 34 -34.05 -25.80 4.88
N ASN A 35 -33.75 -25.15 3.75
CA ASN A 35 -33.89 -25.75 2.42
C ASN A 35 -32.51 -25.91 1.78
N VAL A 36 -31.95 -27.11 1.92
CA VAL A 36 -30.77 -27.55 1.16
C VAL A 36 -31.22 -27.89 -0.25
N ILE A 37 -30.81 -27.09 -1.24
CA ILE A 37 -30.95 -27.43 -2.67
C ILE A 37 -29.64 -28.09 -3.12
N PRO A 38 -29.65 -29.37 -3.54
CA PRO A 38 -28.43 -30.06 -3.96
C PRO A 38 -28.05 -29.70 -5.40
N SER A 39 -26.83 -29.21 -5.59
CA SER A 39 -26.21 -29.02 -6.90
C SER A 39 -25.76 -30.36 -7.50
N HIS A 40 -26.71 -31.12 -8.05
CA HIS A 40 -26.39 -32.18 -9.00
C HIS A 40 -26.05 -31.57 -10.36
N LEU A 41 -24.79 -31.67 -10.80
CA LEU A 41 -24.50 -31.87 -12.23
C LEU A 41 -23.32 -32.84 -12.44
N SER A 42 -23.56 -33.75 -13.37
CA SER A 42 -22.81 -34.97 -13.66
C SER A 42 -21.34 -34.78 -14.08
N LEU A 43 -20.45 -35.58 -13.49
CA LEU A 43 -19.12 -35.92 -14.04
C LEU A 43 -19.23 -37.15 -14.97
N ARG A 44 -18.55 -37.16 -16.12
CA ARG A 44 -17.91 -38.31 -16.87
C ARG A 44 -17.80 -38.02 -18.39
N PRO A 45 -16.92 -38.69 -19.16
CA PRO A 45 -15.45 -38.73 -19.02
C PRO A 45 -14.72 -38.67 -20.40
N SER A 46 -13.38 -38.75 -20.42
CA SER A 46 -12.45 -39.15 -21.52
C SER A 46 -11.26 -38.18 -21.67
N HIS A 47 -10.07 -38.57 -22.11
CA HIS A 47 -9.36 -39.87 -22.04
C HIS A 47 -7.85 -39.52 -22.10
N ASP A 48 -6.98 -40.36 -21.53
CA ASP A 48 -5.53 -40.21 -21.69
C ASP A 48 -5.08 -40.40 -23.15
N GLU A 49 -4.08 -39.62 -23.61
CA GLU A 49 -2.89 -40.17 -24.28
C GLU A 49 -1.72 -39.16 -24.41
N LYS A 50 -0.50 -39.70 -24.42
CA LYS A 50 0.84 -39.06 -24.52
C LYS A 50 1.80 -40.17 -25.04
N PRO A 51 3.05 -39.88 -25.47
CA PRO A 51 3.54 -38.83 -26.36
C PRO A 51 4.51 -39.37 -27.45
N ALA A 52 4.85 -38.58 -28.49
CA ALA A 52 6.04 -38.78 -29.35
C ALA A 52 6.26 -37.53 -30.25
N SER A 53 7.40 -37.28 -30.89
CA SER A 53 8.83 -37.33 -30.48
C SER A 53 9.68 -36.63 -31.56
N GLN A 54 10.75 -35.92 -31.18
CA GLN A 54 11.96 -35.60 -31.98
C GLN A 54 11.83 -35.11 -33.45
N ASN A 55 12.38 -33.92 -33.75
CA ASN A 55 13.62 -33.79 -34.56
C ASN A 55 14.09 -32.33 -34.73
N ASP A 56 15.39 -32.19 -34.96
CA ASP A 56 16.24 -31.00 -35.19
C ASP A 56 17.34 -31.47 -36.21
N PRO A 57 18.33 -30.70 -36.74
CA PRO A 57 18.55 -29.24 -36.81
C PRO A 57 19.04 -28.74 -38.22
N SER A 58 19.72 -27.57 -38.27
CA SER A 58 20.56 -26.96 -39.36
C SER A 58 19.81 -26.19 -40.48
N HIS A 59 20.33 -25.10 -41.08
CA HIS A 59 21.73 -24.75 -41.43
C HIS A 59 22.10 -23.24 -41.26
N SER A 60 23.30 -22.84 -41.69
CA SER A 60 24.06 -21.64 -41.27
C SER A 60 24.50 -20.68 -42.41
N THR A 61 25.07 -19.52 -42.04
CA THR A 61 26.10 -18.70 -42.78
C THR A 61 25.73 -18.11 -44.17
N SER A 62 25.87 -16.82 -44.46
CA SER A 62 27.14 -16.04 -44.50
C SER A 62 26.93 -14.59 -45.01
N ALA A 63 27.86 -13.68 -44.67
CA ALA A 63 28.15 -12.41 -45.39
C ALA A 63 29.53 -12.56 -46.12
N PRO A 64 30.09 -11.63 -46.94
CA PRO A 64 30.34 -10.20 -46.59
C PRO A 64 30.42 -9.12 -47.73
N SER A 65 30.55 -7.83 -47.31
CA SER A 65 31.30 -6.67 -47.88
C SER A 65 31.22 -6.29 -49.39
N THR A 66 31.24 -5.00 -49.81
CA THR A 66 32.39 -4.05 -49.76
C THR A 66 32.04 -2.58 -50.14
N ASN A 67 32.77 -1.61 -49.56
CA ASN A 67 33.38 -0.37 -50.13
C ASN A 67 32.57 0.63 -51.01
N ALA A 68 32.84 1.96 -51.08
CA ALA A 68 33.60 2.94 -50.28
C ALA A 68 33.30 4.39 -50.76
N THR A 69 33.72 5.40 -49.97
CA THR A 69 33.65 6.89 -50.16
C THR A 69 34.69 7.43 -51.21
N PRO A 70 34.95 8.76 -51.49
CA PRO A 70 34.72 10.00 -50.68
C PRO A 70 34.38 11.34 -51.43
N ALA A 71 34.54 12.49 -50.71
CA ALA A 71 34.70 13.91 -51.16
C ALA A 71 33.43 14.73 -51.53
N GLU A 72 33.32 16.06 -51.32
CA GLU A 72 34.19 17.09 -50.67
C GLU A 72 33.40 18.32 -50.13
N LYS A 73 34.06 19.27 -49.44
CA LYS A 73 33.58 20.60 -48.96
C LYS A 73 33.90 21.72 -50.02
N PRO A 74 33.58 23.06 -49.92
CA PRO A 74 33.43 23.88 -48.69
C PRO A 74 32.57 25.20 -48.68
N HIS A 75 32.53 25.86 -47.49
CA HIS A 75 32.43 27.30 -47.13
C HIS A 75 31.52 28.35 -47.87
N THR A 76 30.69 29.08 -47.10
CA THR A 76 30.71 30.55 -46.73
C THR A 76 29.30 30.98 -46.24
N ASN A 77 29.06 31.60 -45.07
CA ASN A 77 29.40 32.93 -44.49
C ASN A 77 28.44 34.10 -44.85
N ILE A 78 27.92 34.76 -43.79
CA ILE A 78 27.63 36.23 -43.63
C ILE A 78 26.20 36.81 -43.83
N GLU A 79 25.84 37.64 -42.82
CA GLU A 79 24.90 38.80 -42.73
C GLU A 79 23.39 38.71 -42.47
N ASN A 80 22.93 39.77 -41.78
CA ASN A 80 21.57 40.06 -41.29
C ASN A 80 20.87 41.05 -42.24
N GLU A 81 19.54 41.12 -42.21
CA GLU A 81 18.80 42.35 -42.55
C GLU A 81 17.44 42.39 -41.81
N GLU A 82 17.00 43.60 -41.42
CA GLU A 82 15.79 43.86 -40.62
C GLU A 82 14.59 44.32 -41.49
N GLU A 83 13.44 43.66 -41.35
CA GLU A 83 12.06 44.24 -41.31
C GLU A 83 11.53 45.12 -42.51
N PRO A 84 10.24 45.56 -42.58
CA PRO A 84 9.03 45.22 -41.82
C PRO A 84 7.81 44.88 -42.77
N PRO A 85 6.52 45.29 -42.57
CA PRO A 85 5.42 44.32 -42.68
C PRO A 85 4.36 44.63 -43.77
N GLN A 86 3.57 43.64 -44.20
CA GLN A 86 2.31 43.91 -44.92
C GLN A 86 1.13 43.05 -44.43
N ASN A 87 0.07 43.77 -44.05
CA ASN A 87 -1.22 43.27 -43.62
C ASN A 87 -2.21 43.43 -44.79
N VAL A 88 -2.89 42.37 -45.21
CA VAL A 88 -4.02 42.43 -46.16
C VAL A 88 -5.16 41.54 -45.67
N ASN A 89 -6.32 42.15 -45.43
CA ASN A 89 -7.55 41.51 -44.98
C ASN A 89 -8.36 40.88 -46.13
N SER A 90 -9.21 39.91 -45.75
CA SER A 90 -10.48 39.45 -46.39
C SER A 90 -10.42 38.11 -47.15
N PRO A 91 -11.54 37.36 -47.22
CA PRO A 91 -12.63 37.21 -46.24
C PRO A 91 -12.92 35.72 -45.88
N ALA A 92 -13.75 35.49 -44.86
CA ALA A 92 -14.04 34.15 -44.35
C ALA A 92 -14.98 33.30 -45.24
N ALA A 93 -14.79 31.98 -45.19
CA ALA A 93 -15.61 30.92 -45.78
C ALA A 93 -15.68 29.72 -44.78
N PRO A 94 -16.63 28.77 -44.89
CA PRO A 94 -17.36 28.30 -43.70
C PRO A 94 -16.66 27.27 -42.80
N SER A 95 -17.12 27.27 -41.54
CA SER A 95 -16.74 26.34 -40.47
C SER A 95 -16.83 24.86 -40.83
N THR A 96 -15.77 24.11 -40.51
CA THR A 96 -15.79 22.64 -40.32
C THR A 96 -15.60 22.36 -38.82
N PRO A 97 -16.18 21.30 -38.22
CA PRO A 97 -16.12 21.09 -36.77
C PRO A 97 -14.69 20.87 -36.29
N SER A 98 -14.30 21.51 -35.17
CA SER A 98 -12.99 21.33 -34.59
C SER A 98 -12.78 19.87 -34.17
N THR A 99 -11.76 19.23 -34.73
CA THR A 99 -11.18 18.02 -34.16
C THR A 99 -10.81 18.29 -32.71
N ILE A 100 -11.26 17.41 -31.81
CA ILE A 100 -10.88 17.43 -30.40
C ILE A 100 -9.35 17.31 -30.33
N ASP A 101 -8.68 18.27 -29.70
CA ASP A 101 -7.25 18.20 -29.42
C ASP A 101 -6.99 16.98 -28.54
N GLN A 102 -6.46 15.91 -29.13
CA GLN A 102 -5.80 14.87 -28.36
C GLN A 102 -4.54 15.49 -27.76
N LYS A 103 -4.61 15.86 -26.48
CA LYS A 103 -3.42 16.20 -25.68
C LYS A 103 -2.42 15.05 -25.82
N VAL A 104 -1.39 15.25 -26.64
CA VAL A 104 -0.23 14.36 -26.69
C VAL A 104 0.51 14.57 -25.38
N PHE A 105 0.26 13.70 -24.40
CA PHE A 105 0.99 13.68 -23.15
C PHE A 105 2.41 13.20 -23.46
N PRO A 106 3.45 14.05 -23.33
CA PRO A 106 4.80 13.64 -23.66
C PRO A 106 5.19 12.41 -22.83
N GLN A 107 6.06 11.57 -23.39
CA GLN A 107 6.82 10.63 -22.57
C GLN A 107 7.76 11.45 -21.65
N ASN A 108 8.62 10.79 -20.89
CA ASN A 108 9.66 11.50 -20.14
C ASN A 108 10.78 12.06 -21.08
N ASP A 109 10.40 12.53 -22.27
CA ASP A 109 11.21 13.00 -23.40
C ASP A 109 12.15 14.17 -23.07
N TRP A 110 11.81 14.90 -22.00
CA TRP A 110 12.60 16.02 -21.48
C TRP A 110 13.73 15.59 -20.54
N LEU A 111 13.69 14.36 -20.03
CA LEU A 111 14.83 13.77 -19.33
C LEU A 111 15.79 13.22 -20.39
N PRO A 112 17.07 13.64 -20.39
CA PRO A 112 18.03 13.10 -21.34
C PRO A 112 18.13 11.58 -21.14
N ALA A 113 18.15 10.84 -22.26
CA ALA A 113 18.27 9.38 -22.26
C ALA A 113 19.45 8.97 -21.36
N ARG A 114 19.12 8.44 -20.19
CA ARG A 114 20.13 8.14 -19.17
C ARG A 114 20.95 6.94 -19.63
N PRO A 115 22.29 6.98 -19.55
CA PRO A 115 23.09 5.77 -19.66
C PRO A 115 22.52 4.74 -18.68
N ILE A 116 22.41 3.48 -19.10
CA ILE A 116 21.94 2.40 -18.24
C ILE A 116 22.84 2.39 -17.00
N ASP A 117 22.27 2.69 -15.84
CA ASP A 117 23.04 2.73 -14.61
C ASP A 117 23.58 1.31 -14.32
N PRO A 118 24.89 1.13 -14.07
CA PRO A 118 25.42 -0.16 -13.66
C PRO A 118 24.69 -0.76 -12.45
N SER A 119 24.11 0.05 -11.56
CA SER A 119 23.27 -0.42 -10.44
C SER A 119 21.90 -0.97 -10.87
N CYS A 120 21.52 -0.88 -12.14
CA CYS A 120 20.28 -1.42 -12.69
C CYS A 120 20.50 -2.67 -13.56
N ALA A 121 21.76 -3.01 -13.89
CA ALA A 121 22.09 -4.04 -14.88
C ALA A 121 21.69 -5.49 -14.48
N HIS A 122 21.35 -5.70 -13.21
CA HIS A 122 20.91 -7.00 -12.67
C HIS A 122 19.37 -7.16 -12.64
N LEU A 123 18.61 -6.09 -12.93
CA LEU A 123 17.15 -6.12 -12.86
C LEU A 123 16.55 -6.87 -14.06
N PRO A 124 15.34 -7.44 -13.91
CA PRO A 124 14.58 -7.97 -15.04
C PRO A 124 14.20 -6.88 -16.04
N ASP A 125 13.68 -7.27 -17.21
CA ASP A 125 13.12 -6.31 -18.17
C ASP A 125 11.86 -5.64 -17.59
N LEU A 126 11.95 -4.33 -17.36
CA LEU A 126 10.87 -3.50 -16.85
C LEU A 126 10.19 -2.67 -17.96
N SER A 127 10.57 -2.83 -19.24
CA SER A 127 10.03 -2.05 -20.37
C SER A 127 8.54 -2.24 -20.65
N LYS A 128 7.93 -3.27 -20.05
CA LYS A 128 6.50 -3.58 -20.14
C LYS A 128 5.72 -3.39 -18.84
N VAL A 129 6.34 -2.80 -17.83
CA VAL A 129 5.69 -2.40 -16.58
C VAL A 129 5.62 -0.87 -16.51
N LEU A 130 4.43 -0.34 -16.23
CA LEU A 130 4.27 1.05 -15.82
C LEU A 130 4.08 1.12 -14.31
N LEU A 131 4.92 1.90 -13.64
CA LEU A 131 4.71 2.28 -12.24
C LEU A 131 3.87 3.56 -12.17
N ILE A 132 2.86 3.54 -11.31
CA ILE A 132 2.01 4.68 -10.97
C ILE A 132 2.16 4.95 -9.48
N ILE A 133 2.81 6.06 -9.14
CA ILE A 133 3.05 6.48 -7.75
C ILE A 133 2.00 7.52 -7.36
N LYS A 134 1.20 7.26 -6.32
CA LYS A 134 0.27 8.21 -5.72
C LYS A 134 0.88 8.86 -4.48
N THR A 135 0.62 10.15 -4.28
CA THR A 135 1.10 10.93 -3.14
C THR A 135 0.17 12.10 -2.83
N GLY A 136 0.44 12.86 -1.77
CA GLY A 136 -0.12 14.20 -1.55
C GLY A 136 1.00 15.23 -1.46
N ALA A 137 0.74 16.46 -1.90
CA ALA A 137 1.71 17.55 -1.93
C ALA A 137 2.25 17.93 -0.53
N SER A 138 1.54 17.53 0.52
CA SER A 138 1.96 17.63 1.91
C SER A 138 3.19 16.78 2.28
N GLU A 139 3.50 15.73 1.51
CA GLU A 139 4.62 14.81 1.78
C GLU A 139 5.52 14.52 0.57
N THR A 140 5.30 15.15 -0.60
CA THR A 140 6.06 14.87 -1.83
C THR A 140 7.58 14.92 -1.64
N TYR A 141 8.09 15.95 -0.96
CA TYR A 141 9.51 16.10 -0.64
C TYR A 141 10.03 15.15 0.45
N ASP A 142 9.16 14.68 1.35
CA ASP A 142 9.52 13.70 2.39
C ASP A 142 9.51 12.25 1.86
N ARG A 143 9.00 12.00 0.63
CA ARG A 143 8.88 10.65 0.01
C ARG A 143 9.58 10.49 -1.35
N LEU A 144 9.17 11.28 -2.34
CA LEU A 144 9.49 11.03 -3.76
C LEU A 144 10.99 11.08 -4.09
N PRO A 145 11.82 12.00 -3.54
CA PRO A 145 13.25 12.04 -3.84
C PRO A 145 13.95 10.70 -3.60
N THR A 146 13.59 9.99 -2.53
CA THR A 146 14.18 8.68 -2.20
C THR A 146 13.72 7.60 -3.19
N GLN A 147 12.46 7.63 -3.63
CA GLN A 147 11.96 6.69 -4.64
C GLN A 147 12.68 6.87 -5.98
N PHE A 148 12.87 8.12 -6.43
CA PHE A 148 13.58 8.45 -7.67
C PHE A 148 15.08 8.09 -7.63
N MET A 149 15.68 8.04 -6.45
CA MET A 149 17.06 7.61 -6.25
C MET A 149 17.22 6.09 -6.05
N THR A 150 16.13 5.36 -5.78
CA THR A 150 16.15 3.91 -5.50
C THR A 150 15.29 3.14 -6.52
N MET A 151 14.16 2.54 -6.14
CA MET A 151 13.43 1.58 -6.97
C MET A 151 12.85 2.17 -8.27
N ALA A 152 12.55 3.48 -8.33
CA ALA A 152 12.10 4.12 -9.58
C ALA A 152 13.25 4.58 -10.49
N ARG A 153 14.50 4.57 -10.00
CA ARG A 153 15.70 5.01 -10.75
C ARG A 153 15.92 4.23 -12.05
N CYS A 154 15.62 2.93 -12.00
CA CYS A 154 15.87 1.97 -13.06
C CYS A 154 14.70 1.78 -14.03
N LEU A 155 13.57 2.46 -13.79
CA LEU A 155 12.42 2.38 -14.68
C LEU A 155 12.65 3.24 -15.94
N PRO A 156 12.27 2.75 -17.13
CA PRO A 156 12.31 3.55 -18.35
C PRO A 156 11.24 4.65 -18.36
N ASP A 157 10.11 4.44 -17.66
CA ASP A 157 8.99 5.36 -17.57
C ASP A 157 8.18 5.08 -16.28
N PHE A 158 7.58 6.14 -15.72
CA PHE A 158 6.62 6.06 -14.62
C PHE A 158 5.80 7.35 -14.54
N LEU A 159 4.66 7.29 -13.85
CA LEU A 159 3.80 8.45 -13.59
C LEU A 159 3.71 8.72 -12.08
N VAL A 160 3.61 9.99 -11.70
CA VAL A 160 3.42 10.42 -10.31
C VAL A 160 2.20 11.33 -10.22
N PHE A 161 1.19 10.93 -9.46
CA PHE A 161 -0.05 11.69 -9.28
C PHE A 161 -0.18 12.20 -7.84
N SER A 162 -0.59 13.46 -7.73
CA SER A 162 -0.74 14.19 -6.47
C SER A 162 -2.00 15.06 -6.50
N ASP A 163 -2.22 15.81 -5.42
CA ASP A 163 -3.23 16.86 -5.27
C ASP A 163 -2.64 18.28 -5.47
N MET A 164 -1.51 18.37 -6.17
CA MET A 164 -0.90 19.60 -6.67
C MET A 164 0.07 19.29 -7.82
N GLU A 165 0.20 20.23 -8.75
CA GLU A 165 1.14 20.12 -9.88
C GLU A 165 2.53 20.61 -9.42
N GLU A 166 3.53 19.73 -9.48
CA GLU A 166 4.90 20.03 -9.03
C GLU A 166 5.95 19.52 -10.02
N SER A 167 7.17 20.05 -9.92
CA SER A 167 8.35 19.47 -10.56
C SER A 167 9.41 19.17 -9.50
N ILE A 168 9.71 17.90 -9.29
CA ILE A 168 10.57 17.41 -8.21
C ILE A 168 11.73 16.64 -8.81
N MET A 169 12.95 17.15 -8.63
CA MET A 169 14.18 16.60 -9.24
C MET A 169 14.10 16.46 -10.78
N GLY A 170 13.30 17.32 -11.44
CA GLY A 170 13.06 17.27 -12.89
C GLY A 170 11.97 16.30 -13.34
N TYR A 171 11.35 15.56 -12.42
CA TYR A 171 10.17 14.74 -12.70
C TYR A 171 8.89 15.53 -12.46
N ARG A 172 7.92 15.39 -13.35
CA ARG A 172 6.60 15.99 -13.23
C ARG A 172 5.72 15.20 -12.27
N VAL A 173 5.04 15.91 -11.38
CA VAL A 173 4.03 15.39 -10.46
C VAL A 173 2.71 16.05 -10.84
N TYR A 174 1.76 15.27 -11.32
CA TYR A 174 0.52 15.78 -11.91
C TYR A 174 -0.54 16.04 -10.83
N ASP A 175 -1.20 17.21 -10.83
CA ASP A 175 -2.43 17.40 -10.06
C ASP A 175 -3.56 16.60 -10.73
N ILE A 176 -3.94 15.48 -10.12
CA ILE A 176 -5.04 14.68 -10.63
C ILE A 176 -6.41 15.26 -10.27
N LEU A 177 -6.49 16.19 -9.31
CA LEU A 177 -7.74 16.76 -8.80
C LEU A 177 -8.09 18.14 -9.38
N GLY A 178 -7.18 18.74 -10.15
CA GLY A 178 -7.38 20.00 -10.86
C GLY A 178 -8.62 19.98 -11.77
N ASP A 179 -8.80 18.90 -12.53
CA ASP A 179 -9.91 18.70 -13.47
C ASP A 179 -11.12 17.95 -12.84
N THR A 180 -11.18 17.79 -11.51
CA THR A 180 -12.40 17.31 -10.82
C THR A 180 -13.56 18.30 -10.99
N LEU A 181 -14.78 17.79 -11.16
CA LEU A 181 -15.98 18.60 -11.37
C LEU A 181 -16.18 19.64 -10.27
N LYS A 182 -16.61 20.85 -10.65
CA LYS A 182 -16.84 21.96 -9.71
C LYS A 182 -17.83 21.60 -8.60
N GLU A 183 -18.92 20.93 -8.94
CA GLU A 183 -19.94 20.45 -8.00
C GLU A 183 -19.47 19.35 -7.03
N VAL A 184 -18.35 18.67 -7.33
CA VAL A 184 -17.68 17.74 -6.41
C VAL A 184 -16.79 18.51 -5.42
N LYS A 185 -16.17 19.62 -5.85
CA LYS A 185 -15.24 20.44 -5.04
C LYS A 185 -15.92 21.53 -4.20
N ASP A 186 -16.96 22.17 -4.73
CA ASP A 186 -17.66 23.29 -4.10
C ASP A 186 -18.47 22.82 -2.89
N GLY A 187 -18.37 23.56 -1.78
CA GLY A 187 -19.01 23.20 -0.50
C GLY A 187 -18.47 21.94 0.18
N ASN A 188 -17.55 21.21 -0.47
CA ASN A 188 -17.00 19.96 0.03
C ASN A 188 -15.74 20.22 0.86
N SER A 189 -15.77 19.85 2.15
CA SER A 189 -14.65 20.03 3.08
C SER A 189 -13.43 19.17 2.75
N ASP A 190 -13.60 18.06 2.04
CA ASP A 190 -12.48 17.18 1.66
C ASP A 190 -11.44 17.94 0.81
N PHE A 191 -11.91 18.88 -0.03
CA PHE A 191 -11.06 19.73 -0.88
C PHE A 191 -10.47 20.95 -0.16
N ASN A 192 -10.62 21.08 1.17
CA ASN A 192 -10.02 22.19 1.93
C ASN A 192 -8.49 22.16 1.87
N LEU A 193 -7.88 20.97 1.95
CA LEU A 193 -6.43 20.83 1.79
C LEU A 193 -6.02 21.21 0.37
N TRP A 194 -6.64 20.62 -0.67
CA TRP A 194 -6.32 20.92 -2.08
C TRP A 194 -6.29 22.42 -2.36
N ARG A 195 -7.35 23.16 -1.97
CA ARG A 195 -7.42 24.63 -2.09
C ARG A 195 -6.28 25.34 -1.38
N ARG A 196 -6.04 25.01 -0.10
CA ARG A 196 -4.98 25.60 0.73
C ARG A 196 -3.57 25.32 0.17
N GLN A 197 -3.38 24.18 -0.50
CA GLN A 197 -2.12 23.85 -1.18
C GLN A 197 -1.90 24.73 -2.41
N GLN A 198 -2.94 24.95 -3.25
CA GLN A 198 -2.83 25.82 -4.44
C GLN A 198 -2.56 27.29 -4.07
N GLU A 199 -3.06 27.75 -2.92
CA GLU A 199 -2.87 29.12 -2.41
C GLU A 199 -1.53 29.32 -1.66
N CYS A 200 -0.74 28.25 -1.47
CA CYS A 200 0.51 28.31 -0.71
C CYS A 200 1.62 29.02 -1.50
N LEU A 201 2.12 30.13 -0.97
CA LEU A 201 3.19 30.94 -1.59
C LEU A 201 4.62 30.55 -1.15
N VAL A 202 4.75 29.52 -0.32
CA VAL A 202 6.02 29.02 0.25
C VAL A 202 6.04 27.49 0.19
N ASP A 203 6.87 26.82 1.00
CA ASP A 203 6.84 25.36 1.07
C ASP A 203 5.55 24.84 1.77
N GLN A 204 5.07 23.69 1.31
CA GLN A 204 3.82 23.10 1.82
C GLN A 204 3.89 22.80 3.32
N LYS A 205 5.05 22.37 3.83
CA LYS A 205 5.27 22.06 5.25
C LYS A 205 5.06 23.29 6.15
N SER A 206 5.52 24.46 5.71
CA SER A 206 5.27 25.76 6.35
C SER A 206 3.80 26.18 6.28
N CYS A 207 3.15 26.09 5.11
CA CYS A 207 1.74 26.45 4.93
C CYS A 207 0.79 25.58 5.76
N GLN A 208 1.13 24.30 5.93
CA GLN A 208 0.25 23.30 6.55
C GLN A 208 0.51 23.09 8.05
N LYS A 209 1.55 23.73 8.61
CA LYS A 209 2.01 23.60 10.02
C LYS A 209 0.92 23.65 11.10
N TRP A 210 -0.16 24.39 10.86
CA TRP A 210 -1.24 24.62 11.84
C TRP A 210 -2.54 23.88 11.49
N SER A 211 -2.48 22.90 10.59
CA SER A 211 -3.64 22.18 10.06
C SER A 211 -3.60 20.68 10.39
N ASN A 212 -4.75 20.00 10.33
CA ASN A 212 -4.82 18.56 10.57
C ASN A 212 -4.59 17.79 9.27
N VAL A 213 -3.37 17.93 8.74
CA VAL A 213 -2.95 17.37 7.45
C VAL A 213 -3.26 15.89 7.34
N GLY A 214 -3.05 15.10 8.39
CA GLY A 214 -3.29 13.65 8.34
C GLY A 214 -4.75 13.30 8.00
N THR A 215 -5.71 13.93 8.67
CA THR A 215 -7.13 13.70 8.39
C THR A 215 -7.59 14.38 7.09
N GLU A 216 -7.14 15.61 6.82
CA GLU A 216 -7.53 16.33 5.61
C GLU A 216 -6.97 15.66 4.33
N ALA A 217 -5.73 15.16 4.37
CA ALA A 217 -5.12 14.43 3.26
C ALA A 217 -5.79 13.07 3.03
N TRP A 218 -6.10 12.32 4.10
CA TRP A 218 -6.84 11.06 3.97
C TRP A 218 -8.22 11.26 3.30
N ASN A 219 -8.95 12.29 3.73
CA ASN A 219 -10.25 12.62 3.15
C ASN A 219 -10.16 13.10 1.69
N LEU A 220 -9.04 13.71 1.29
CA LEU A 220 -8.79 14.15 -0.09
C LEU A 220 -8.29 13.02 -1.00
N ASP A 221 -7.53 12.08 -0.46
CA ASP A 221 -6.84 11.04 -1.25
C ASP A 221 -7.80 10.11 -2.00
N LYS A 222 -8.99 9.86 -1.43
CA LYS A 222 -10.02 8.98 -2.00
C LYS A 222 -10.51 9.36 -3.40
N TYR A 223 -10.38 10.62 -3.82
CA TYR A 223 -10.76 11.10 -5.15
C TYR A 223 -9.70 10.81 -6.23
N LYS A 224 -8.51 10.31 -5.86
CA LYS A 224 -7.38 10.14 -6.80
C LYS A 224 -7.42 8.80 -7.55
N ASN A 225 -7.73 7.68 -6.89
CA ASN A 225 -7.41 6.34 -7.41
C ASN A 225 -8.13 5.97 -8.73
N VAL A 226 -9.42 6.27 -8.86
CA VAL A 226 -10.19 5.99 -10.08
C VAL A 226 -9.69 6.86 -11.23
N ARG A 227 -9.60 8.17 -10.98
CA ARG A 227 -9.18 9.18 -11.95
C ARG A 227 -7.75 9.02 -12.42
N GLN A 228 -6.79 8.75 -11.52
CA GLN A 228 -5.39 8.50 -11.90
C GLN A 228 -5.27 7.27 -12.80
N SER A 229 -6.12 6.26 -12.61
CA SER A 229 -6.11 5.04 -13.43
C SER A 229 -6.60 5.35 -14.85
N ASP A 230 -7.73 6.04 -14.98
CA ASP A 230 -8.24 6.49 -16.28
C ASP A 230 -7.25 7.37 -17.07
N VAL A 231 -6.67 8.37 -16.39
CA VAL A 231 -5.66 9.27 -16.96
C VAL A 231 -4.38 8.51 -17.30
N THR A 232 -3.95 7.54 -16.48
CA THR A 232 -2.79 6.68 -16.76
C THR A 232 -2.92 5.99 -18.12
N TYR A 233 -4.05 5.35 -18.40
CA TYR A 233 -4.22 4.64 -19.67
C TYR A 233 -4.27 5.62 -20.86
N THR A 234 -4.92 6.79 -20.68
CA THR A 234 -4.90 7.87 -21.69
C THR A 234 -3.46 8.32 -22.03
N MET A 235 -2.60 8.44 -21.01
CA MET A 235 -1.21 8.86 -21.18
C MET A 235 -0.27 7.76 -21.71
N ARG A 236 -0.55 6.49 -21.36
CA ARG A 236 0.39 5.35 -21.50
C ARG A 236 -0.33 4.01 -21.78
N PRO A 237 -1.05 3.84 -22.90
CA PRO A 237 -1.92 2.68 -23.15
C PRO A 237 -1.22 1.35 -23.52
N HIS A 238 0.12 1.27 -23.51
CA HIS A 238 0.88 0.20 -24.19
C HIS A 238 1.84 -0.61 -23.28
N TYR A 239 1.52 -0.65 -21.99
CA TYR A 239 2.18 -1.51 -21.00
C TYR A 239 1.39 -2.81 -20.78
N ASP A 240 2.08 -3.86 -20.33
CA ASP A 240 1.50 -5.16 -20.04
C ASP A 240 0.93 -5.20 -18.60
N TRP A 241 1.58 -4.46 -17.68
CA TRP A 241 1.19 -4.36 -16.28
C TRP A 241 1.19 -2.90 -15.81
N TYR A 242 0.11 -2.48 -15.15
CA TYR A 242 -0.08 -1.17 -14.53
C TYR A 242 -0.05 -1.36 -13.02
N ILE A 243 1.05 -0.99 -12.37
CA ILE A 243 1.27 -1.19 -10.94
C ILE A 243 1.08 0.14 -10.22
N HIS A 244 0.05 0.22 -9.38
CA HIS A 244 -0.24 1.38 -8.55
C HIS A 244 0.29 1.17 -7.14
N ILE A 245 0.92 2.19 -6.57
CA ILE A 245 1.42 2.22 -5.19
C ILE A 245 1.23 3.60 -4.55
N ASP A 246 1.34 3.67 -3.22
CA ASP A 246 1.59 4.91 -2.50
C ASP A 246 3.09 5.25 -2.49
N ALA A 247 3.43 6.53 -2.30
CA ALA A 247 4.83 7.00 -2.29
C ALA A 247 5.67 6.51 -1.09
N ASP A 248 5.05 5.91 -0.07
CA ASP A 248 5.70 5.25 1.07
C ASP A 248 5.75 3.71 0.94
N THR A 249 5.60 3.20 -0.29
CA THR A 249 5.72 1.78 -0.67
C THR A 249 7.02 1.52 -1.42
N TYR A 250 7.66 0.38 -1.16
CA TYR A 250 8.85 -0.10 -1.88
C TYR A 250 8.50 -1.34 -2.72
N ILE A 251 9.06 -1.44 -3.93
CA ILE A 251 8.93 -2.62 -4.81
C ILE A 251 10.30 -3.29 -4.98
N HIS A 252 10.38 -4.58 -4.65
CA HIS A 252 11.51 -5.44 -5.02
C HIS A 252 11.23 -6.06 -6.40
N TRP A 253 11.72 -5.37 -7.44
CA TRP A 253 11.42 -5.68 -8.85
C TRP A 253 11.62 -7.14 -9.29
N PRO A 254 12.70 -7.86 -8.91
CA PRO A 254 12.87 -9.25 -9.32
C PRO A 254 11.71 -10.14 -8.88
N ASN A 255 11.28 -10.00 -7.62
CA ASN A 255 10.15 -10.77 -7.08
C ASN A 255 8.82 -10.34 -7.72
N MET A 256 8.65 -9.05 -8.02
CA MET A 256 7.45 -8.55 -8.72
C MET A 256 7.32 -9.18 -10.11
N ILE A 257 8.40 -9.23 -10.89
CA ILE A 257 8.38 -9.84 -12.23
C ILE A 257 8.25 -11.36 -12.16
N ASP A 258 8.95 -12.06 -11.26
CA ASP A 258 8.79 -13.50 -11.11
C ASP A 258 7.38 -13.90 -10.64
N MET A 259 6.71 -13.07 -9.83
CA MET A 259 5.30 -13.24 -9.46
C MET A 259 4.37 -13.09 -10.67
N LEU A 260 4.60 -12.10 -11.54
CA LEU A 260 3.73 -11.81 -12.69
C LEU A 260 3.96 -12.74 -13.90
N LYS A 261 5.14 -13.36 -14.00
CA LYS A 261 5.59 -14.21 -15.11
C LYS A 261 4.65 -15.37 -15.50
N PRO A 262 3.90 -16.04 -14.60
CA PRO A 262 2.95 -17.09 -14.98
C PRO A 262 1.68 -16.57 -15.69
N PHE A 263 1.41 -15.27 -15.63
CA PHE A 263 0.15 -14.67 -16.03
C PHE A 263 0.25 -14.01 -17.41
N ASP A 264 -0.79 -14.17 -18.23
CA ASP A 264 -0.89 -13.55 -19.55
C ASP A 264 -1.54 -12.14 -19.43
N PRO A 265 -0.81 -11.04 -19.67
CA PRO A 265 -1.34 -9.67 -19.49
C PRO A 265 -2.53 -9.34 -20.41
N LYS A 266 -2.81 -10.18 -21.42
CA LYS A 266 -3.98 -10.03 -22.31
C LYS A 266 -5.27 -10.63 -21.72
N LYS A 267 -5.19 -11.30 -20.56
CA LYS A 267 -6.33 -11.74 -19.76
C LYS A 267 -6.63 -10.74 -18.66
N ASP A 268 -7.85 -10.77 -18.15
CA ASP A 268 -8.32 -9.82 -17.14
C ASP A 268 -7.83 -10.22 -15.75
N TYR A 269 -6.93 -9.42 -15.21
CA TYR A 269 -6.39 -9.57 -13.86
C TYR A 269 -6.38 -8.25 -13.09
N PHE A 270 -6.78 -8.32 -11.82
CA PHE A 270 -6.73 -7.23 -10.85
C PHE A 270 -6.17 -7.74 -9.51
N PHE A 271 -4.86 -7.61 -9.32
CA PHE A 271 -4.13 -8.20 -8.20
C PHE A 271 -3.90 -7.20 -7.07
N GLY A 272 -3.83 -7.69 -5.83
CA GLY A 272 -3.45 -6.87 -4.67
C GLY A 272 -3.38 -7.68 -3.38
N SER A 273 -3.19 -7.01 -2.25
CA SER A 273 -3.36 -7.59 -0.91
C SER A 273 -4.76 -7.28 -0.42
N PHE A 274 -5.52 -8.29 0.02
CA PHE A 274 -6.90 -8.08 0.46
C PHE A 274 -6.99 -7.42 1.85
N GLU A 275 -7.91 -6.47 1.98
CA GLU A 275 -8.44 -5.96 3.25
C GLU A 275 -9.99 -6.08 3.23
N PRO A 276 -10.64 -6.41 4.35
CA PRO A 276 -12.08 -6.65 4.39
C PRO A 276 -12.89 -5.34 4.50
N SER A 277 -14.04 -5.27 3.84
CA SER A 277 -14.99 -4.15 3.96
C SER A 277 -16.45 -4.58 3.91
N GLN A 278 -17.36 -3.62 4.13
CA GLN A 278 -18.80 -3.81 3.94
C GLN A 278 -19.21 -4.08 2.47
N TYR A 279 -18.31 -3.84 1.51
CA TYR A 279 -18.48 -4.11 0.08
C TYR A 279 -17.74 -5.39 -0.37
N GLY A 280 -17.32 -6.22 0.59
CA GLY A 280 -16.43 -7.36 0.37
C GLY A 280 -14.95 -6.97 0.45
N ASP A 281 -14.07 -7.92 0.15
CA ASP A 281 -12.62 -7.68 0.17
C ASP A 281 -12.19 -6.75 -0.95
N PHE A 282 -11.28 -5.82 -0.65
CA PHE A 282 -10.70 -4.86 -1.60
C PHE A 282 -9.17 -4.92 -1.60
N ASN A 283 -8.56 -4.47 -2.69
CA ASN A 283 -7.10 -4.41 -2.79
C ASN A 283 -6.56 -3.18 -2.04
N HIS A 284 -5.78 -3.38 -0.99
CA HIS A 284 -5.19 -2.31 -0.19
C HIS A 284 -4.17 -1.48 -0.99
N GLY A 285 -4.47 -0.19 -1.15
CA GLY A 285 -3.72 0.75 -1.99
C GLY A 285 -2.25 0.88 -1.59
N GLY A 286 -1.99 0.93 -0.29
CA GLY A 286 -0.64 1.00 0.25
C GLY A 286 0.21 -0.24 -0.04
N SER A 287 -0.38 -1.44 0.01
CA SER A 287 0.33 -2.67 -0.39
C SER A 287 0.68 -2.66 -1.87
N GLY A 288 -0.05 -1.87 -2.67
CA GLY A 288 -0.04 -1.83 -4.11
C GLY A 288 -1.10 -2.73 -4.73
N TYR A 289 -1.59 -2.32 -5.90
CA TYR A 289 -2.50 -3.10 -6.74
C TYR A 289 -2.09 -3.04 -8.20
N ILE A 290 -2.43 -4.09 -8.96
CA ILE A 290 -1.94 -4.29 -10.32
C ILE A 290 -3.10 -4.60 -11.25
N LEU A 291 -3.17 -3.87 -12.36
CA LEU A 291 -4.08 -4.16 -13.47
C LEU A 291 -3.28 -4.70 -14.66
N SER A 292 -3.71 -5.84 -15.20
CA SER A 292 -3.28 -6.31 -16.53
C SER A 292 -3.64 -5.31 -17.63
N GLN A 293 -2.93 -5.36 -18.77
CA GLN A 293 -3.26 -4.61 -19.99
C GLN A 293 -4.74 -4.71 -20.38
N SER A 294 -5.28 -5.93 -20.40
CA SER A 294 -6.68 -6.18 -20.78
C SER A 294 -7.67 -5.53 -19.81
N ALA A 295 -7.45 -5.71 -18.50
CA ALA A 295 -8.29 -5.08 -17.48
C ALA A 295 -8.21 -3.56 -17.51
N MET A 296 -7.00 -3.00 -17.65
CA MET A 296 -6.77 -1.56 -17.69
C MET A 296 -7.42 -0.91 -18.92
N GLN A 297 -7.27 -1.53 -20.10
CA GLN A 297 -7.92 -1.09 -21.33
C GLN A 297 -9.44 -1.09 -21.19
N LYS A 298 -10.02 -2.17 -20.64
CA LYS A 298 -11.47 -2.27 -20.44
C LYS A 298 -11.98 -1.27 -19.40
N PHE A 299 -11.22 -1.05 -18.33
CA PHE A 299 -11.57 -0.08 -17.29
C PHE A 299 -11.67 1.34 -17.87
N HIS A 300 -10.67 1.76 -18.64
CA HIS A 300 -10.68 3.05 -19.35
C HIS A 300 -11.79 3.12 -20.43
N ALA A 301 -12.01 2.05 -21.20
CA ALA A 301 -13.07 2.02 -22.22
C ALA A 301 -14.50 2.11 -21.64
N ASN A 302 -14.68 1.75 -20.36
CA ASN A 302 -15.94 1.87 -19.62
C ASN A 302 -15.82 2.91 -18.50
N SER A 303 -14.95 3.92 -18.69
CA SER A 303 -14.63 4.92 -17.68
C SER A 303 -15.85 5.73 -17.24
N SER A 304 -15.97 5.89 -15.92
CA SER A 304 -17.06 6.56 -15.23
C SER A 304 -16.52 7.41 -14.08
N VAL A 305 -15.34 8.03 -14.29
CA VAL A 305 -14.62 8.84 -13.29
C VAL A 305 -15.53 9.85 -12.58
N GLU A 306 -16.38 10.57 -13.32
CA GLU A 306 -17.29 11.57 -12.73
C GLU A 306 -18.29 10.94 -11.76
N HIS A 307 -18.84 9.76 -12.07
CA HIS A 307 -19.72 9.02 -11.16
C HIS A 307 -19.00 8.67 -9.85
N PHE A 308 -17.78 8.14 -9.94
CA PHE A 308 -17.00 7.78 -8.75
C PHE A 308 -16.45 9.00 -8.00
N ASP A 309 -16.21 10.14 -8.64
CA ASP A 309 -15.91 11.41 -7.97
C ASP A 309 -17.09 11.86 -7.07
N HIS A 310 -18.35 11.56 -7.43
CA HIS A 310 -19.50 11.78 -6.55
C HIS A 310 -19.56 10.73 -5.42
N GLU A 311 -19.42 9.44 -5.72
CA GLU A 311 -19.50 8.35 -4.72
C GLU A 311 -18.37 8.40 -3.69
N ALA A 312 -17.19 8.91 -4.06
CA ALA A 312 -16.04 9.12 -3.18
C ALA A 312 -16.41 9.88 -1.90
N ARG A 313 -17.42 10.75 -1.91
CA ARG A 313 -17.92 11.44 -0.71
C ARG A 313 -18.35 10.48 0.39
N ASN A 314 -18.98 9.36 0.03
CA ASN A 314 -19.62 8.41 0.95
C ASN A 314 -18.74 7.20 1.30
N ILE A 315 -17.61 7.03 0.60
CA ILE A 315 -16.67 5.91 0.78
C ILE A 315 -15.43 6.39 1.53
N CYS A 316 -14.85 5.53 2.38
CA CYS A 316 -13.75 5.93 3.27
C CYS A 316 -12.40 6.14 2.57
N CYS A 317 -12.20 5.46 1.43
CA CYS A 317 -10.89 5.01 0.98
C CYS A 317 -10.88 4.87 -0.55
N GLY A 318 -9.87 5.44 -1.23
CA GLY A 318 -9.81 5.47 -2.70
C GLY A 318 -9.51 4.11 -3.36
N ASP A 319 -8.84 3.22 -2.63
CA ASP A 319 -8.51 1.86 -3.04
C ASP A 319 -9.71 0.90 -2.98
N MET A 320 -10.55 1.06 -1.96
CA MET A 320 -11.88 0.48 -1.89
C MET A 320 -12.76 0.97 -3.04
N LEU A 321 -12.79 2.29 -3.29
CA LEU A 321 -13.52 2.89 -4.42
C LEU A 321 -13.01 2.36 -5.76
N MET A 322 -11.69 2.20 -5.94
CA MET A 322 -11.10 1.61 -7.15
C MET A 322 -11.52 0.15 -7.34
N THR A 323 -11.59 -0.63 -6.26
CA THR A 323 -12.06 -2.03 -6.33
C THR A 323 -13.54 -2.10 -6.73
N ILE A 324 -14.38 -1.20 -6.17
CA ILE A 324 -15.78 -1.05 -6.57
C ILE A 324 -15.87 -0.69 -8.06
N ALA A 325 -15.11 0.32 -8.51
CA ALA A 325 -15.10 0.79 -9.89
C ALA A 325 -14.66 -0.28 -10.90
N VAL A 326 -13.63 -1.08 -10.58
CA VAL A 326 -13.22 -2.23 -11.42
C VAL A 326 -14.33 -3.29 -11.50
N ARG A 327 -15.00 -3.59 -10.37
CA ARG A 327 -16.09 -4.56 -10.32
C ARG A 327 -17.31 -4.09 -11.10
N GLU A 328 -17.67 -2.82 -11.00
CA GLU A 328 -18.87 -2.25 -11.64
C GLU A 328 -18.67 -1.96 -13.12
N ASN A 329 -17.53 -1.36 -13.52
CA ASN A 329 -17.30 -0.99 -14.93
C ASN A 329 -16.99 -2.20 -15.82
N ILE A 330 -16.32 -3.24 -15.30
CA ILE A 330 -15.84 -4.37 -16.12
C ILE A 330 -16.13 -5.77 -15.55
N GLY A 331 -16.87 -5.88 -14.45
CA GLY A 331 -17.27 -7.17 -13.87
C GLY A 331 -16.12 -7.99 -13.26
N LEU A 332 -14.95 -7.38 -13.06
CA LEU A 332 -13.73 -8.09 -12.65
C LEU A 332 -13.60 -8.16 -11.12
N ALA A 333 -13.40 -9.38 -10.61
CA ALA A 333 -13.04 -9.61 -9.22
C ALA A 333 -11.53 -9.39 -8.99
N ASN A 334 -11.17 -8.97 -7.78
CA ASN A 334 -9.80 -8.92 -7.31
C ASN A 334 -9.25 -10.34 -7.00
N THR A 335 -7.93 -10.52 -7.13
CA THR A 335 -7.21 -11.75 -6.72
C THR A 335 -6.17 -11.43 -5.66
N ASN A 336 -6.12 -12.23 -4.59
CA ASN A 336 -5.25 -11.97 -3.44
C ASN A 336 -3.83 -12.52 -3.67
N MET A 337 -2.85 -11.63 -3.66
CA MET A 337 -1.42 -11.92 -3.78
C MET A 337 -0.66 -11.77 -2.44
N PHE A 338 -1.38 -11.64 -1.32
CA PHE A 338 -0.78 -11.70 0.00
C PHE A 338 -0.15 -13.09 0.28
N PRO A 339 1.06 -13.17 0.87
CA PRO A 339 1.83 -12.09 1.48
C PRO A 339 2.91 -11.48 0.59
N THR A 340 2.96 -11.81 -0.71
CA THR A 340 3.98 -11.29 -1.64
C THR A 340 3.71 -9.82 -1.99
N ILE A 341 2.46 -9.45 -2.26
CA ILE A 341 2.01 -8.06 -2.14
C ILE A 341 1.68 -7.83 -0.64
N ASN A 342 2.32 -6.86 0.02
CA ASN A 342 2.28 -6.73 1.47
C ASN A 342 2.15 -5.27 1.98
N GLY A 343 1.28 -5.07 2.96
CA GLY A 343 1.00 -3.77 3.57
C GLY A 343 1.88 -3.40 4.77
N ARG A 344 2.93 -4.17 5.06
CA ARG A 344 3.81 -4.00 6.23
C ARG A 344 5.24 -3.61 5.83
N LYS A 345 6.01 -3.12 6.79
CA LYS A 345 7.46 -2.86 6.68
C LYS A 345 8.26 -3.85 7.53
N PRO A 346 9.59 -4.00 7.34
CA PRO A 346 10.37 -5.05 8.01
C PRO A 346 10.23 -5.10 9.54
N PHE A 347 9.99 -3.96 10.19
CA PHE A 347 9.79 -3.90 11.64
C PHE A 347 8.38 -4.31 12.11
N THR A 348 7.35 -4.16 11.26
CA THR A 348 5.94 -4.46 11.60
C THR A 348 5.40 -5.73 10.93
N LEU A 349 6.18 -6.33 10.04
CA LEU A 349 5.89 -7.59 9.37
C LEU A 349 5.85 -8.76 10.38
N PRO A 350 4.80 -9.60 10.40
CA PRO A 350 4.74 -10.73 11.33
C PRO A 350 5.61 -11.90 10.86
N PHE A 351 6.66 -12.24 11.61
CA PHE A 351 7.42 -13.48 11.40
C PHE A 351 6.72 -14.66 12.09
N GLY A 352 6.65 -15.79 11.40
CA GLY A 352 5.95 -16.99 11.89
C GLY A 352 5.58 -17.98 10.78
N PRO A 353 4.92 -19.11 11.13
CA PRO A 353 4.74 -20.29 10.25
C PRO A 353 4.09 -20.03 8.89
N ARG A 354 3.21 -19.02 8.79
CA ARG A 354 2.42 -18.79 7.57
C ARG A 354 3.21 -18.16 6.42
N GLN A 355 4.21 -17.33 6.73
CA GLN A 355 4.82 -16.46 5.72
C GLN A 355 6.36 -16.44 5.71
N TRP A 356 7.03 -17.16 6.61
CA TRP A 356 8.50 -17.24 6.71
C TRP A 356 9.23 -17.45 5.38
N CYS A 357 8.77 -18.41 4.58
CA CYS A 357 9.39 -18.80 3.31
C CYS A 357 8.75 -18.14 2.07
N GLN A 358 7.83 -17.19 2.26
CA GLN A 358 7.15 -16.55 1.13
C GLN A 358 8.02 -15.43 0.55
N PRO A 359 8.03 -15.24 -0.79
CA PRO A 359 8.71 -14.13 -1.42
C PRO A 359 7.96 -12.83 -1.14
N ILE A 360 8.69 -11.71 -1.03
CA ILE A 360 8.15 -10.37 -0.77
C ILE A 360 8.40 -9.46 -1.96
N ALA A 361 7.35 -8.95 -2.60
CA ALA A 361 7.45 -8.05 -3.76
C ALA A 361 7.18 -6.59 -3.39
N THR A 362 6.30 -6.33 -2.42
CA THR A 362 6.07 -4.98 -1.89
C THR A 362 6.20 -4.92 -0.36
N LEU A 363 6.59 -3.74 0.13
CA LEU A 363 6.58 -3.35 1.54
C LEU A 363 5.95 -1.95 1.61
N HIS A 364 5.24 -1.61 2.70
CA HIS A 364 4.50 -0.34 2.82
C HIS A 364 4.66 0.31 4.22
N LYS A 365 4.32 1.61 4.34
CA LYS A 365 4.56 2.51 5.49
C LYS A 365 6.03 2.83 5.76
N LEU A 366 6.86 2.86 4.72
CA LEU A 366 8.29 3.14 4.85
C LEU A 366 8.56 4.65 4.87
N ASN A 367 9.40 5.10 5.80
CA ASN A 367 10.06 6.38 5.68
C ASN A 367 11.26 6.30 4.70
N SER A 368 11.85 7.44 4.32
CA SER A 368 12.98 7.49 3.40
C SER A 368 14.24 6.75 3.88
N GLU A 369 14.47 6.65 5.20
CA GLU A 369 15.58 5.86 5.75
C GLU A 369 15.35 4.35 5.50
N GLU A 370 14.13 3.88 5.73
CA GLU A 370 13.73 2.49 5.53
C GLU A 370 13.77 2.10 4.05
N VAL A 371 13.27 2.95 3.14
CA VAL A 371 13.40 2.78 1.68
C VAL A 371 14.87 2.69 1.26
N GLY A 372 15.71 3.64 1.69
CA GLY A 372 17.14 3.65 1.38
C GLY A 372 17.87 2.42 1.93
N SER A 373 17.50 1.96 3.13
CA SER A 373 18.10 0.79 3.76
C SER A 373 17.75 -0.53 3.06
N ILE A 374 16.53 -0.66 2.52
CA ILE A 374 16.12 -1.84 1.75
C ILE A 374 16.74 -1.84 0.36
N TRP A 375 16.79 -0.69 -0.31
CA TRP A 375 17.54 -0.55 -1.55
C TRP A 375 19.00 -0.96 -1.38
N GLN A 376 19.68 -0.46 -0.35
CA GLN A 376 21.07 -0.87 -0.05
C GLN A 376 21.17 -2.38 0.16
N TYR A 377 20.24 -2.99 0.91
CA TYR A 377 20.26 -4.43 1.14
C TYR A 377 20.04 -5.24 -0.14
N GLU A 378 19.16 -4.78 -1.03
CA GLU A 378 18.95 -5.38 -2.35
C GLU A 378 20.25 -5.32 -3.18
N GLN A 379 20.91 -4.16 -3.25
CA GLN A 379 22.20 -4.00 -3.94
C GLN A 379 23.29 -4.91 -3.34
N GLU A 380 23.35 -5.06 -2.01
CA GLU A 380 24.26 -6.00 -1.33
C GLU A 380 23.97 -7.47 -1.72
N ARG A 381 22.70 -7.88 -1.86
CA ARG A 381 22.34 -9.24 -2.33
C ARG A 381 22.82 -9.49 -3.76
N PHE A 382 22.69 -8.51 -4.65
CA PHE A 382 23.15 -8.61 -6.03
C PHE A 382 24.67 -8.72 -6.16
N VAL A 383 25.44 -7.87 -5.46
CA VAL A 383 26.91 -7.89 -5.49
C VAL A 383 27.48 -9.20 -4.94
N ASN A 384 26.81 -9.82 -3.97
CA ASN A 384 27.25 -11.08 -3.36
C ASN A 384 26.75 -12.34 -4.10
N ALA A 385 25.95 -12.21 -5.17
CA ALA A 385 25.45 -13.36 -5.93
C ALA A 385 26.50 -13.87 -6.94
N THR A 386 26.79 -15.17 -6.92
CA THR A 386 27.85 -15.81 -7.72
C THR A 386 27.72 -15.60 -9.23
N ASP A 387 26.50 -15.45 -9.74
CA ASP A 387 26.15 -15.21 -11.14
C ASP A 387 25.46 -13.85 -11.37
N GLY A 388 25.49 -12.97 -10.35
CA GLY A 388 24.76 -11.70 -10.34
C GLY A 388 23.25 -11.85 -10.13
N LYS A 389 22.73 -13.04 -9.81
CA LYS A 389 21.29 -13.31 -9.59
C LYS A 389 21.06 -13.91 -8.20
N PRO A 390 20.78 -13.07 -7.18
CA PRO A 390 20.45 -13.58 -5.86
C PRO A 390 19.16 -14.39 -5.91
N ALA A 391 19.01 -15.33 -4.98
CA ALA A 391 17.73 -15.99 -4.75
C ALA A 391 16.61 -14.96 -4.48
N PRO A 392 15.33 -15.28 -4.77
CA PRO A 392 14.19 -14.42 -4.46
C PRO A 392 14.26 -13.88 -3.03
N LEU A 393 13.92 -12.61 -2.82
CA LEU A 393 13.91 -12.01 -1.48
C LEU A 393 12.77 -12.62 -0.66
N LEU A 394 13.10 -13.32 0.42
CA LEU A 394 12.09 -13.97 1.26
C LEU A 394 11.81 -13.16 2.54
N ILE A 395 10.66 -13.38 3.14
CA ILE A 395 10.34 -12.77 4.44
C ILE A 395 11.39 -13.15 5.51
N LYS A 396 11.93 -14.39 5.51
CA LYS A 396 13.05 -14.77 6.39
C LYS A 396 14.30 -13.89 6.23
N ASP A 397 14.56 -13.35 5.04
CA ASP A 397 15.74 -12.52 4.78
C ASP A 397 15.60 -11.16 5.46
N LEU A 398 14.37 -10.60 5.49
CA LEU A 398 14.05 -9.39 6.23
C LEU A 398 14.21 -9.58 7.75
N TYR A 399 13.90 -10.77 8.28
CA TYR A 399 14.21 -11.09 9.67
C TYR A 399 15.72 -10.98 9.92
N TYR A 400 16.55 -11.65 9.14
CA TYR A 400 18.00 -11.67 9.37
C TYR A 400 18.66 -10.29 9.21
N LYS A 401 18.19 -9.44 8.28
CA LYS A 401 18.75 -8.09 8.07
C LYS A 401 18.24 -7.06 9.09
N TYR A 402 16.94 -7.05 9.40
CA TYR A 402 16.31 -5.97 10.17
C TYR A 402 15.96 -6.36 11.60
N PHE A 403 15.47 -7.59 11.81
CA PHE A 403 14.99 -8.04 13.11
C PHE A 403 16.12 -8.61 13.98
N ALA A 404 16.82 -9.65 13.50
CA ALA A 404 17.75 -10.45 14.29
C ALA A 404 18.85 -9.61 15.00
N PRO A 405 19.47 -8.58 14.38
CA PRO A 405 20.48 -7.75 15.04
C PRO A 405 19.93 -6.85 16.17
N ARG A 406 18.60 -6.78 16.31
CA ARG A 406 17.87 -5.93 17.28
C ARG A 406 17.03 -6.76 18.26
N LEU A 407 17.07 -8.10 18.16
CA LEU A 407 16.27 -8.97 19.04
C LEU A 407 16.80 -8.90 20.47
N THR A 408 15.90 -8.57 21.38
CA THR A 408 16.10 -8.51 22.84
C THR A 408 14.94 -9.25 23.52
N ASP A 409 15.10 -9.66 24.78
CA ASP A 409 14.03 -10.33 25.53
C ASP A 409 12.99 -9.35 26.11
N LYS A 410 13.37 -8.09 26.33
CA LYS A 410 12.52 -6.99 26.84
C LYS A 410 12.82 -5.65 26.16
N LEU A 411 11.77 -4.86 25.90
CA LEU A 411 11.82 -3.41 25.70
C LEU A 411 10.71 -2.73 26.54
N GLU A 412 11.03 -1.59 27.13
CA GLU A 412 10.07 -0.69 27.78
C GLU A 412 9.71 0.47 26.85
N ASP A 413 8.56 1.10 27.09
CA ASP A 413 7.99 2.17 26.26
C ASP A 413 7.94 1.78 24.77
N TRP A 414 7.48 0.54 24.52
CA TRP A 414 7.54 -0.11 23.21
C TRP A 414 6.33 -1.01 22.96
N ASP A 415 5.68 -0.86 21.79
CA ASP A 415 4.65 -1.76 21.32
C ASP A 415 5.22 -2.72 20.27
N ASN A 416 5.36 -3.99 20.63
CA ASN A 416 5.73 -5.04 19.69
C ASN A 416 4.58 -5.45 18.75
N MET A 417 3.47 -4.70 18.76
CA MET A 417 2.34 -4.82 17.86
C MET A 417 1.75 -6.24 17.84
N TYR A 418 1.77 -6.95 18.96
CA TYR A 418 1.31 -8.34 19.10
C TYR A 418 0.01 -8.70 18.35
N ASP A 419 -0.91 -7.75 18.17
CA ASP A 419 -2.16 -7.91 17.41
C ASP A 419 -1.94 -8.16 15.91
N ASP A 420 -2.54 -9.24 15.42
CA ASP A 420 -2.78 -9.47 14.00
C ASP A 420 -4.23 -9.94 13.84
N TYR A 421 -4.81 -9.72 12.66
CA TYR A 421 -6.22 -9.99 12.35
C TYR A 421 -6.57 -11.49 12.35
N LEU A 422 -5.57 -12.35 12.62
CA LEU A 422 -5.62 -13.80 12.55
C LEU A 422 -5.60 -14.40 13.97
N ASN A 423 -6.21 -15.58 14.16
CA ASN A 423 -6.46 -16.24 15.46
C ASN A 423 -5.20 -16.78 16.19
N ASN A 424 -4.19 -15.93 16.33
CA ASN A 424 -2.84 -16.24 16.79
C ASN A 424 -2.47 -15.52 18.09
N VAL A 425 -3.43 -14.83 18.72
CA VAL A 425 -3.21 -13.98 19.90
C VAL A 425 -4.07 -14.47 21.06
N TRP A 426 -3.53 -14.42 22.27
CA TRP A 426 -4.26 -14.70 23.52
C TRP A 426 -4.19 -13.50 24.46
N TYR A 427 -5.29 -13.25 25.18
CA TYR A 427 -5.39 -12.19 26.19
C TYR A 427 -5.60 -12.78 27.59
N TYR A 428 -4.89 -12.21 28.57
CA TYR A 428 -4.94 -12.55 29.97
C TYR A 428 -5.11 -11.25 30.77
N ILE A 429 -6.29 -11.10 31.38
CA ILE A 429 -6.72 -9.98 32.23
C ILE A 429 -7.38 -10.53 33.49
N ASP A 430 -7.45 -9.75 34.57
CA ASP A 430 -8.33 -10.07 35.70
C ASP A 430 -9.73 -9.47 35.49
N TYR A 431 -10.56 -10.21 34.76
CA TYR A 431 -11.96 -9.82 34.50
C TYR A 431 -12.80 -9.67 35.77
N ASP A 432 -12.40 -10.31 36.88
CA ASP A 432 -13.17 -10.27 38.12
C ASP A 432 -12.84 -8.99 38.95
N ASP A 433 -11.79 -8.24 38.58
CA ASP A 433 -11.48 -6.92 39.12
C ASP A 433 -12.40 -5.83 38.56
N LYS A 434 -13.43 -5.51 39.35
CA LYS A 434 -14.42 -4.46 39.06
C LYS A 434 -13.90 -3.02 39.23
N SER A 435 -12.65 -2.82 39.62
CA SER A 435 -12.02 -1.49 39.62
C SER A 435 -11.59 -1.05 38.22
N LYS A 436 -11.50 -1.99 37.27
CA LYS A 436 -11.10 -1.78 35.88
C LYS A 436 -12.32 -1.71 34.96
N ASP A 437 -12.33 -0.71 34.09
CA ASP A 437 -13.32 -0.61 33.02
C ASP A 437 -12.88 -1.48 31.83
N TRP A 438 -13.04 -2.80 31.98
CA TRP A 438 -12.77 -3.76 30.90
C TRP A 438 -13.74 -3.61 29.72
N GLU A 439 -14.90 -3.00 29.93
CA GLU A 439 -15.87 -2.68 28.87
C GLU A 439 -15.35 -1.56 27.96
N HIS A 440 -14.58 -0.60 28.48
CA HIS A 440 -13.94 0.48 27.69
C HIS A 440 -12.43 0.29 27.46
N PHE A 441 -11.88 -0.91 27.71
CA PHE A 441 -10.45 -1.18 27.50
C PHE A 441 -10.04 -0.94 26.04
N HIS A 442 -8.83 -0.44 25.81
CA HIS A 442 -8.38 0.05 24.50
C HIS A 442 -8.32 -1.06 23.42
N ASP A 443 -8.15 -2.33 23.83
CA ASP A 443 -8.13 -3.50 22.94
C ASP A 443 -9.45 -4.33 22.96
N GLN A 444 -10.57 -3.73 23.38
CA GLN A 444 -11.93 -4.30 23.47
C GLN A 444 -12.30 -5.36 22.41
N LYS A 445 -12.05 -5.04 21.13
CA LYS A 445 -12.40 -5.87 19.96
C LYS A 445 -11.91 -7.32 20.08
N TYR A 446 -10.77 -7.52 20.74
CA TYR A 446 -10.07 -8.81 20.81
C TYR A 446 -10.21 -9.51 22.16
N VAL A 447 -10.37 -8.75 23.25
CA VAL A 447 -10.50 -9.26 24.63
C VAL A 447 -11.62 -10.30 24.75
N TRP A 448 -12.73 -10.13 24.03
CA TRP A 448 -13.91 -11.01 24.15
C TRP A 448 -13.78 -12.33 23.38
N HIS A 449 -13.17 -12.32 22.19
CA HIS A 449 -13.19 -13.46 21.27
C HIS A 449 -11.95 -14.37 21.39
N ARG A 450 -10.86 -13.91 22.02
CA ARG A 450 -9.56 -14.62 22.08
C ARG A 450 -9.22 -15.15 23.49
N ARG A 451 -10.23 -15.43 24.32
CA ARG A 451 -10.07 -15.95 25.69
C ARG A 451 -9.89 -17.48 25.69
N LYS A 452 -8.77 -17.97 26.23
CA LYS A 452 -8.67 -19.38 26.63
C LYS A 452 -9.56 -19.62 27.88
N PRO A 453 -10.42 -20.66 27.92
CA PRO A 453 -11.23 -20.99 29.10
C PRO A 453 -10.37 -21.21 30.36
N LYS A 454 -10.87 -20.85 31.57
CA LYS A 454 -10.09 -20.85 32.83
C LYS A 454 -9.57 -22.25 33.22
N ASP A 455 -10.31 -23.29 32.87
CA ASP A 455 -10.04 -24.71 33.02
C ASP A 455 -8.94 -25.24 32.09
N HIS A 456 -8.74 -24.60 30.94
CA HIS A 456 -7.67 -24.91 29.98
C HIS A 456 -6.39 -24.08 30.19
N LYS A 457 -6.30 -23.28 31.26
CA LYS A 457 -5.13 -22.45 31.58
C LYS A 457 -4.16 -23.16 32.53
N HIS A 458 -2.86 -23.10 32.22
CA HIS A 458 -1.79 -23.33 33.18
C HIS A 458 -1.87 -22.33 34.36
N ASP A 459 -1.22 -22.64 35.48
CA ASP A 459 -1.29 -21.75 36.66
C ASP A 459 -0.54 -20.42 36.45
N GLU A 460 0.49 -20.42 35.60
CA GLU A 460 1.17 -19.23 35.10
C GLU A 460 0.21 -18.37 34.27
N GLU A 461 -0.53 -18.97 33.33
CA GLU A 461 -1.54 -18.29 32.50
C GLU A 461 -2.64 -17.61 33.33
N LYS A 462 -2.98 -18.15 34.51
CA LYS A 462 -3.93 -17.52 35.44
C LYS A 462 -3.37 -16.25 36.09
N ASN A 463 -2.05 -16.15 36.23
CA ASN A 463 -1.35 -15.03 36.87
C ASN A 463 -0.70 -14.06 35.88
N ALA A 464 -0.74 -14.36 34.58
CA ALA A 464 -0.03 -13.63 33.52
C ALA A 464 -0.29 -12.11 33.51
N HIS A 465 -1.51 -11.69 33.87
CA HIS A 465 -1.93 -10.29 33.93
C HIS A 465 -1.22 -9.45 35.01
N LYS A 466 -0.61 -10.07 36.03
CA LYS A 466 -0.15 -9.38 37.26
C LYS A 466 1.15 -8.59 37.13
N SER A 467 2.01 -8.92 36.16
CA SER A 467 3.23 -8.17 35.83
C SER A 467 3.82 -8.68 34.52
N PHE A 468 4.78 -7.94 33.96
CA PHE A 468 5.57 -8.37 32.81
C PHE A 468 6.27 -9.73 33.04
N GLU A 469 6.82 -9.98 34.23
CA GLU A 469 7.50 -11.23 34.58
C GLU A 469 6.53 -12.41 34.65
N ASN A 470 5.29 -12.18 35.11
CA ASN A 470 4.27 -13.23 35.12
C ASN A 470 3.72 -13.48 33.71
N CYS A 471 3.61 -12.44 32.88
CA CYS A 471 3.32 -12.57 31.45
C CYS A 471 4.40 -13.40 30.75
N LYS A 472 5.69 -13.12 31.02
CA LYS A 472 6.81 -13.94 30.53
C LYS A 472 6.70 -15.40 30.95
N LYS A 473 6.51 -15.69 32.25
CA LYS A 473 6.38 -17.09 32.75
C LYS A 473 5.25 -17.84 32.06
N ALA A 474 4.13 -17.17 31.82
CA ALA A 474 3.00 -17.76 31.09
C ALA A 474 3.36 -18.03 29.61
N CYS A 475 4.16 -17.17 28.96
CA CYS A 475 4.67 -17.42 27.60
C CYS A 475 5.71 -18.56 27.57
N ASP A 476 6.49 -18.71 28.63
CA ASP A 476 7.46 -19.82 28.78
C ASP A 476 6.75 -21.20 28.83
N VAL A 477 5.53 -21.30 29.39
CA VAL A 477 4.76 -22.57 29.45
C VAL A 477 3.76 -22.79 28.29
N VAL A 478 3.35 -21.74 27.57
CA VAL A 478 2.49 -21.88 26.37
C VAL A 478 3.39 -22.16 25.17
N ASP A 479 3.53 -23.43 24.74
CA ASP A 479 4.46 -23.88 23.69
C ASP A 479 4.53 -22.95 22.48
N GLU A 480 3.38 -22.58 21.90
CA GLU A 480 3.28 -21.76 20.69
C GLU A 480 3.53 -20.25 20.91
N CYS A 481 3.71 -19.76 22.15
CA CYS A 481 4.00 -18.34 22.41
C CYS A 481 5.43 -17.97 22.01
N LEU A 482 5.58 -17.04 21.06
CA LEU A 482 6.87 -16.49 20.62
C LEU A 482 7.07 -15.03 21.03
N GLN A 483 5.98 -14.30 21.27
CA GLN A 483 5.98 -12.87 21.60
C GLN A 483 4.93 -12.59 22.69
N PHE A 484 5.20 -11.62 23.56
CA PHE A 484 4.27 -11.18 24.59
C PHE A 484 4.38 -9.67 24.88
N ARG A 485 3.32 -9.06 25.41
CA ARG A 485 3.28 -7.66 25.85
C ARG A 485 2.55 -7.58 27.19
N TRP A 486 3.00 -6.70 28.07
CA TRP A 486 2.30 -6.34 29.31
C TRP A 486 2.08 -4.83 29.38
N GLN A 487 0.87 -4.42 29.78
CA GLN A 487 0.44 -3.04 29.94
C GLN A 487 -0.89 -3.00 30.72
N ASP A 488 -1.10 -2.05 31.63
CA ASP A 488 -2.40 -1.77 32.28
C ASP A 488 -3.10 -3.02 32.87
N ASP A 489 -2.36 -3.89 33.57
CA ASP A 489 -2.85 -5.18 34.11
C ASP A 489 -3.42 -6.15 33.05
N ALA A 490 -2.99 -5.99 31.79
CA ALA A 490 -3.25 -6.92 30.70
C ALA A 490 -1.93 -7.53 30.21
N CYS A 491 -1.90 -8.85 30.12
CA CYS A 491 -0.88 -9.60 29.40
C CYS A 491 -1.48 -10.12 28.10
N ALA A 492 -0.75 -9.96 27.00
CA ALA A 492 -1.12 -10.57 25.74
C ALA A 492 0.05 -11.29 25.08
N MET A 493 -0.25 -12.30 24.28
CA MET A 493 0.72 -13.23 23.70
C MET A 493 0.40 -13.52 22.24
N SER A 494 1.41 -13.82 21.44
CA SER A 494 1.27 -14.14 20.02
C SER A 494 2.11 -15.33 19.57
N LYS A 495 1.58 -16.08 18.59
CA LYS A 495 2.28 -17.14 17.84
C LYS A 495 3.23 -16.59 16.77
N ASN A 496 3.05 -15.33 16.40
CA ASN A 496 3.93 -14.59 15.50
C ASN A 496 4.79 -13.64 16.33
N PHE A 497 5.88 -13.15 15.76
CA PHE A 497 6.73 -12.13 16.38
C PHE A 497 7.09 -11.04 15.38
N ARG A 498 7.18 -9.79 15.83
CA ARG A 498 7.59 -8.61 15.05
C ARG A 498 8.26 -7.59 15.96
N LEU A 499 9.00 -6.62 15.42
CA LEU A 499 9.65 -5.63 16.28
C LEU A 499 8.63 -4.60 16.77
N GLY A 500 7.80 -4.03 15.89
CA GLY A 500 6.80 -3.03 16.25
C GLY A 500 7.37 -1.61 16.32
N ASN A 501 6.85 -0.77 17.22
CA ASN A 501 7.10 0.66 17.27
C ASN A 501 7.45 1.17 18.70
N PRO A 502 8.22 2.26 18.82
CA PRO A 502 8.36 2.98 20.08
C PRO A 502 7.03 3.63 20.49
N MET A 503 6.82 3.74 21.80
CA MET A 503 5.65 4.38 22.40
C MET A 503 6.07 5.59 23.23
N GLU A 504 5.22 6.62 23.27
CA GLU A 504 5.43 7.78 24.12
C GLU A 504 5.20 7.41 25.60
N HIS A 505 6.22 7.62 26.44
CA HIS A 505 6.06 7.50 27.90
C HIS A 505 5.15 8.62 28.42
N LYS A 506 4.10 8.26 29.14
CA LYS A 506 3.12 9.23 29.70
C LYS A 506 3.11 9.16 31.20
N ASP A 507 3.50 10.27 31.84
CA ASP A 507 3.52 10.39 33.29
C ASP A 507 2.19 9.95 33.92
N GLY A 508 2.27 9.04 34.90
CA GLY A 508 1.11 8.50 35.60
C GLY A 508 0.32 7.41 34.84
N LYS A 509 0.85 6.88 33.74
CA LYS A 509 0.33 5.67 33.07
C LYS A 509 1.34 4.52 33.11
N GLU A 510 0.84 3.28 33.04
CA GLU A 510 1.69 2.09 32.96
C GLU A 510 2.48 2.03 31.64
N ARG A 511 3.68 1.43 31.71
CA ARG A 511 4.57 1.31 30.54
C ARG A 511 4.13 0.20 29.60
N TRP A 512 4.14 0.50 28.31
CA TRP A 512 4.05 -0.51 27.26
C TRP A 512 5.32 -1.33 27.29
N THR A 513 5.24 -2.56 27.81
CA THR A 513 6.41 -3.41 28.01
C THR A 513 6.31 -4.63 27.10
N SER A 514 7.17 -4.66 26.10
CA SER A 514 7.23 -5.70 25.08
C SER A 514 8.29 -6.73 25.39
N GLY A 515 7.99 -8.00 25.09
CA GLY A 515 8.92 -9.11 25.28
C GLY A 515 8.87 -10.13 24.15
N TRP A 516 9.98 -10.83 23.97
CA TRP A 516 10.16 -11.85 22.95
C TRP A 516 10.74 -13.10 23.59
N ALA A 517 10.18 -14.26 23.27
CA ALA A 517 10.65 -15.53 23.80
C ALA A 517 11.87 -16.01 22.99
N VAL A 518 13.01 -15.29 23.12
CA VAL A 518 14.22 -15.42 22.28
C VAL A 518 14.58 -16.88 21.99
N LYS A 519 14.75 -17.72 23.01
CA LYS A 519 15.10 -19.14 22.87
C LYS A 519 14.08 -19.97 22.09
N LYS A 520 12.79 -19.61 22.18
CA LYS A 520 11.70 -20.27 21.45
C LYS A 520 11.65 -19.79 20.00
N ILE A 521 11.93 -18.50 19.75
CA ILE A 521 12.11 -17.95 18.39
C ILE A 521 13.30 -18.62 17.70
N GLU A 522 14.47 -18.66 18.35
CA GLU A 522 15.69 -19.31 17.83
C GLU A 522 15.44 -20.79 17.49
N LYS A 523 14.80 -21.53 18.40
CA LYS A 523 14.40 -22.92 18.15
C LYS A 523 13.43 -23.02 16.97
N TRP A 524 12.37 -22.21 16.97
CA TRP A 524 11.35 -22.24 15.92
C TRP A 524 11.96 -21.96 14.53
N ILE A 525 12.90 -21.01 14.44
CA ILE A 525 13.66 -20.71 13.21
C ILE A 525 14.51 -21.91 12.79
N ALA A 526 15.26 -22.53 13.71
CA ALA A 526 16.08 -23.70 13.42
C ALA A 526 15.24 -24.89 12.92
N ASP A 527 14.02 -25.06 13.45
CA ASP A 527 13.08 -26.11 13.04
C ASP A 527 12.47 -25.88 11.63
N GLN A 528 12.62 -24.70 11.00
CA GLN A 528 12.05 -24.44 9.66
C GLN A 528 12.85 -25.05 8.50
N GLY A 529 14.16 -25.24 8.66
CA GLY A 529 15.03 -25.74 7.59
C GLY A 529 15.10 -24.82 6.35
N GLU A 530 15.29 -25.43 5.17
CA GLU A 530 15.39 -24.69 3.91
C GLU A 530 14.04 -24.39 3.26
N CYS A 531 13.91 -23.16 2.77
CA CYS A 531 12.67 -22.65 2.20
C CYS A 531 12.45 -23.14 0.77
N GLN A 532 11.28 -23.71 0.51
CA GLN A 532 10.78 -23.96 -0.85
C GLN A 532 10.04 -22.70 -1.33
N VAL A 533 10.66 -21.94 -2.23
CA VAL A 533 10.07 -20.69 -2.75
C VAL A 533 8.87 -21.01 -3.62
N LYS A 534 7.73 -20.37 -3.33
CA LYS A 534 6.52 -20.38 -4.15
C LYS A 534 6.00 -18.96 -4.23
N PHE A 535 5.68 -18.50 -5.44
CA PHE A 535 4.91 -17.29 -5.64
C PHE A 535 3.40 -17.63 -5.59
N PRO A 536 2.52 -16.66 -5.34
CA PRO A 536 1.08 -16.83 -5.51
C PRO A 536 0.71 -17.33 -6.92
N GLU A 537 -0.30 -18.19 -7.00
CA GLU A 537 -0.88 -18.70 -8.25
C GLU A 537 -2.33 -18.15 -8.40
N ALA A 538 -2.88 -18.24 -9.62
CA ALA A 538 -4.16 -17.63 -10.03
C ALA A 538 -5.41 -18.19 -9.33
#